data_AF-A0A520FTP4-F1
#
_entry.id   AF-A0A520FTP4-F1
#
_cell.length_a   1.000
_cell.length_b   1.000
_cell.length_c   1.000
_cell.angle_alpha   90.00
_cell.angle_beta   90.00
_cell.angle_gamma   90.00
#
_symmetry.space_group_name_H-M   'P 1'
#
loop_
_entity.id
_entity.type
_entity.pdbx_description
1 polymer ?
#
loop_
_entity_poly.entity_id
_entity_poly.type
_entity_poly.pdbx_seq_one_letter_code
_entity_poly.pdbx_strand_id
1 'polypeptide(L)'
;MHRITPEHRDLFIGGRWVATSSNECIEVLLPDTGSNAMADFLLPSVLDVDDTVDIAHLACHGEPWTSMTSRERATLAERLLATFDRHRDRWAMCTEVVIDASEPDMQDPYARVPGATRNEREAMAKPGATAGVVVIIASTDTPAVTLVTEIAMALADGSAVIVNLPADATRTGRLIGELVLEANIPAGGVSVLSASRPVSRYLATHPDVVSVVVAADMMSPHAVAA
;
A
#
# COMPACT_ATOMS: atom_id res chain seq x y z
N MET A 1 -28.47 11.70 2.39
CA MET A 1 -28.27 10.48 1.57
C MET A 1 -26.88 10.61 0.98
N HIS A 2 -25.86 10.10 1.65
CA HIS A 2 -24.47 10.27 1.24
C HIS A 2 -24.28 9.55 -0.11
N ARG A 3 -23.87 10.30 -1.13
CA ARG A 3 -23.77 9.82 -2.49
C ARG A 3 -22.35 9.29 -2.67
N ILE A 4 -22.17 7.97 -2.61
CA ILE A 4 -20.88 7.35 -2.88
C ILE A 4 -20.52 7.60 -4.35
N THR A 5 -19.58 8.50 -4.59
CA THR A 5 -19.05 8.83 -5.91
C THR A 5 -18.16 7.67 -6.41
N PRO A 6 -17.90 7.54 -7.73
CA PRO A 6 -16.98 6.53 -8.26
C PRO A 6 -15.60 6.55 -7.58
N GLU A 7 -15.06 7.73 -7.34
CA GLU A 7 -13.82 7.94 -6.58
C GLU A 7 -13.83 7.37 -5.15
N HIS A 8 -14.99 7.16 -4.55
CA HIS A 8 -15.15 6.57 -3.21
C HIS A 8 -15.53 5.08 -3.26
N ARG A 9 -15.76 4.50 -4.43
CA ARG A 9 -16.08 3.07 -4.60
C ARG A 9 -14.95 2.27 -5.24
N ASP A 10 -14.03 2.95 -5.92
CA ASP A 10 -13.01 2.31 -6.74
C ASP A 10 -11.73 2.05 -5.93
N LEU A 11 -11.24 0.82 -6.02
CA LEU A 11 -9.96 0.34 -5.51
C LEU A 11 -8.87 0.53 -6.58
N PHE A 12 -7.63 0.71 -6.15
CA PHE A 12 -6.50 0.77 -7.08
C PHE A 12 -5.84 -0.61 -7.21
N ILE A 13 -6.21 -1.36 -8.24
CA ILE A 13 -5.77 -2.74 -8.44
C ILE A 13 -4.95 -2.84 -9.72
N GLY A 14 -3.65 -3.08 -9.59
CA GLY A 14 -2.74 -3.36 -10.70
C GLY A 14 -2.61 -2.21 -11.70
N GLY A 15 -2.55 -0.96 -11.22
CA GLY A 15 -2.44 0.20 -12.10
C GLY A 15 -3.77 0.70 -12.69
N ARG A 16 -4.93 0.28 -12.17
CA ARG A 16 -6.25 0.76 -12.61
C ARG A 16 -7.21 0.94 -11.44
N TRP A 17 -8.17 1.85 -11.62
CA TRP A 17 -9.31 2.01 -10.72
C TRP A 17 -10.38 0.97 -11.06
N VAL A 18 -10.77 0.15 -10.07
CA VAL A 18 -11.72 -0.96 -10.22
C VAL A 18 -12.76 -0.88 -9.10
N ALA A 19 -14.04 -0.99 -9.43
CA ALA A 19 -15.08 -1.04 -8.41
C ALA A 19 -14.90 -2.26 -7.50
N THR A 20 -14.97 -2.07 -6.18
CA THR A 20 -14.93 -3.20 -5.22
C THR A 20 -16.10 -4.16 -5.45
N SER A 21 -15.87 -5.44 -5.15
CA SER A 21 -16.92 -6.46 -5.09
C SER A 21 -17.73 -6.41 -3.78
N SER A 22 -17.29 -5.62 -2.80
CA SER A 22 -17.99 -5.40 -1.52
C SER A 22 -18.97 -4.24 -1.57
N ASN A 23 -19.97 -4.27 -0.68
CA ASN A 23 -20.77 -3.09 -0.32
C ASN A 23 -20.42 -2.58 1.10
N GLU A 24 -19.41 -3.17 1.76
CA GLU A 24 -18.90 -2.69 3.04
C GLU A 24 -18.24 -1.32 2.84
N CYS A 25 -18.49 -0.40 3.77
CA CYS A 25 -17.95 0.94 3.71
C CYS A 25 -17.47 1.43 5.07
N ILE A 26 -16.58 2.42 5.04
CA ILE A 26 -16.14 3.17 6.19
C ILE A 26 -16.42 4.66 5.97
N GLU A 27 -16.80 5.34 7.03
CA GLU A 27 -17.01 6.78 7.01
C GLU A 27 -15.68 7.48 7.35
N VAL A 28 -15.17 8.29 6.43
CA VAL A 28 -13.86 8.96 6.56
C VAL A 28 -14.05 10.47 6.62
N LEU A 29 -13.35 11.12 7.54
CA LEU A 29 -13.33 12.57 7.67
C LEU A 29 -12.54 13.21 6.52
N LEU A 30 -13.10 14.27 5.93
CA LEU A 30 -12.48 15.11 4.91
C LEU A 30 -12.10 16.46 5.55
N PRO A 31 -10.88 16.60 6.10
CA PRO A 31 -10.47 17.83 6.81
C PRO A 31 -10.28 19.03 5.88
N ASP A 32 -10.05 18.78 4.59
CA ASP A 32 -9.77 19.78 3.55
C ASP A 32 -10.99 20.59 3.11
N THR A 33 -12.19 20.18 3.47
CA THR A 33 -13.44 20.80 3.00
C THR A 33 -13.92 21.95 3.89
N GLY A 34 -13.18 22.29 4.96
CA GLY A 34 -13.47 23.41 5.88
C GLY A 34 -14.72 23.24 6.76
N SER A 35 -15.53 22.25 6.43
CA SER A 35 -16.58 21.65 7.25
C SER A 35 -16.09 20.24 7.51
N ASN A 36 -16.14 19.71 8.74
CA ASN A 36 -15.80 18.32 9.08
C ASN A 36 -16.72 17.33 8.31
N ALA A 37 -16.59 17.29 6.99
CA ALA A 37 -17.43 16.57 6.08
C ALA A 37 -17.00 15.11 6.14
N MET A 38 -17.98 14.24 6.18
CA MET A 38 -17.77 12.80 6.21
C MET A 38 -18.22 12.21 4.88
N ALA A 39 -17.42 11.29 4.37
CA ALA A 39 -17.70 10.57 3.14
C ALA A 39 -17.55 9.06 3.35
N ASP A 40 -18.49 8.32 2.77
CA ASP A 40 -18.46 6.85 2.77
C ASP A 40 -17.54 6.35 1.66
N PHE A 41 -16.54 5.56 2.03
CA PHE A 41 -15.64 4.86 1.12
C PHE A 41 -15.91 3.35 1.18
N LEU A 42 -16.03 2.70 0.03
CA LEU A 42 -16.16 1.25 0.00
C LEU A 42 -14.83 0.56 0.26
N LEU A 43 -14.87 -0.54 1.01
CA LEU A 43 -13.71 -1.34 1.39
C LEU A 43 -13.53 -2.55 0.47
N PRO A 44 -12.31 -3.07 0.32
CA PRO A 44 -12.06 -4.33 -0.36
C PRO A 44 -12.60 -5.51 0.46
N SER A 45 -13.10 -6.52 -0.23
CA SER A 45 -13.38 -7.85 0.30
C SER A 45 -12.17 -8.79 0.11
N VAL A 46 -12.31 -10.03 0.58
CA VAL A 46 -11.34 -11.10 0.31
C VAL A 46 -11.24 -11.44 -1.18
N LEU A 47 -12.32 -11.28 -1.97
CA LEU A 47 -12.29 -11.52 -3.41
C LEU A 47 -11.45 -10.47 -4.14
N ASP A 48 -11.54 -9.21 -3.70
CA ASP A 48 -10.71 -8.14 -4.27
C ASP A 48 -9.24 -8.34 -3.90
N VAL A 49 -8.95 -8.95 -2.75
CA VAL A 49 -7.59 -9.37 -2.37
C VAL A 49 -7.08 -10.45 -3.31
N ASP A 50 -7.85 -11.51 -3.55
CA ASP A 50 -7.45 -12.60 -4.46
C ASP A 50 -7.18 -12.05 -5.87
N ASP A 51 -8.09 -11.24 -6.42
CA ASP A 51 -7.91 -10.57 -7.71
C ASP A 51 -6.64 -9.69 -7.74
N THR A 52 -6.37 -8.98 -6.65
CA THR A 52 -5.18 -8.11 -6.53
C THR A 52 -3.90 -8.92 -6.53
N VAL A 53 -3.86 -10.02 -5.77
CA VAL A 53 -2.69 -10.90 -5.70
C VAL A 53 -2.47 -11.62 -7.02
N ASP A 54 -3.52 -12.13 -7.67
CA ASP A 54 -3.43 -12.76 -8.98
C ASP A 54 -2.85 -11.82 -10.04
N ILE A 55 -3.34 -10.57 -10.08
CA ILE A 55 -2.83 -9.55 -11.01
C ILE A 55 -1.35 -9.23 -10.73
N ALA A 56 -0.97 -9.07 -9.46
CA ALA A 56 0.41 -8.81 -9.07
C ALA A 56 1.33 -10.00 -9.42
N HIS A 57 0.87 -11.22 -9.16
CA HIS A 57 1.59 -12.46 -9.45
C HIS A 57 1.82 -12.61 -10.96
N LEU A 58 0.78 -12.42 -11.77
CA LEU A 58 0.90 -12.44 -13.23
C LEU A 58 1.86 -11.37 -13.75
N ALA A 59 1.86 -10.17 -13.16
CA ALA A 59 2.76 -9.10 -13.56
C ALA A 59 4.24 -9.44 -13.31
N CYS A 60 4.57 -10.07 -12.17
CA CYS A 60 5.94 -10.52 -11.88
C CYS A 60 6.48 -11.56 -12.88
N HIS A 61 5.58 -12.34 -13.48
CA HIS A 61 5.93 -13.45 -14.38
C HIS A 61 5.63 -13.15 -15.85
N GLY A 62 5.16 -11.94 -16.16
CA GLY A 62 4.76 -11.51 -17.49
C GLY A 62 5.53 -10.30 -18.01
N GLU A 63 5.28 -9.97 -19.26
CA GLU A 63 5.75 -8.74 -19.88
C GLU A 63 5.00 -7.51 -19.30
N PRO A 64 5.66 -6.36 -19.09
CA PRO A 64 7.05 -6.07 -19.43
C PRO A 64 8.07 -6.42 -18.34
N TRP A 65 7.63 -6.95 -17.18
CA TRP A 65 8.50 -7.11 -16.01
C TRP A 65 9.63 -8.11 -16.25
N THR A 66 9.34 -9.21 -16.96
CA THR A 66 10.32 -10.25 -17.29
C THR A 66 11.38 -9.82 -18.31
N SER A 67 11.07 -8.86 -19.17
CA SER A 67 12.01 -8.34 -20.17
C SER A 67 12.83 -7.14 -19.68
N MET A 68 12.39 -6.48 -18.61
CA MET A 68 13.10 -5.34 -18.04
C MET A 68 14.45 -5.75 -17.43
N THR A 69 15.49 -5.01 -17.79
CA THR A 69 16.78 -5.04 -17.13
C THR A 69 16.69 -4.40 -15.73
N SER A 70 17.63 -4.74 -14.84
CA SER A 70 17.70 -4.11 -13.51
C SER A 70 17.83 -2.58 -13.58
N ARG A 71 18.47 -2.06 -14.64
CA ARG A 71 18.59 -0.62 -14.87
C ARG A 71 17.25 0.02 -15.20
N GLU A 72 16.46 -0.60 -16.07
CA GLU A 72 15.12 -0.08 -16.42
C GLU A 72 14.21 -0.08 -15.19
N ARG A 73 14.27 -1.11 -14.35
CA ARG A 73 13.53 -1.14 -13.08
C ARG A 73 14.00 -0.08 -12.10
N ALA A 74 15.31 0.14 -11.97
CA ALA A 74 15.86 1.23 -11.17
C ALA A 74 15.36 2.61 -11.68
N THR A 75 15.28 2.80 -13.00
CA THR A 75 14.71 4.03 -13.58
C THR A 75 13.22 4.19 -13.26
N LEU A 76 12.42 3.12 -13.21
CA LEU A 76 11.03 3.18 -12.74
C LEU A 76 10.96 3.63 -11.27
N ALA A 77 11.80 3.06 -10.42
CA ALA A 77 11.89 3.38 -9.00
C ALA A 77 12.28 4.85 -8.75
N GLU A 78 13.30 5.35 -9.46
CA GLU A 78 13.71 6.75 -9.42
C GLU A 78 12.59 7.70 -9.87
N ARG A 79 11.88 7.33 -10.94
CA ARG A 79 10.75 8.13 -11.45
C ARG A 79 9.58 8.17 -10.46
N LEU A 80 9.32 7.06 -9.77
CA LEU A 80 8.34 7.00 -8.69
C LEU A 80 8.75 7.98 -7.58
N LEU A 81 9.97 7.86 -7.05
CA LEU A 81 10.50 8.73 -6.00
C LEU A 81 10.40 10.22 -6.38
N ALA A 82 10.83 10.59 -7.58
CA ALA A 82 10.74 11.96 -8.07
C ALA A 82 9.29 12.45 -8.23
N THR A 83 8.34 11.56 -8.52
CA THR A 83 6.92 11.91 -8.61
C THR A 83 6.35 12.17 -7.23
N PHE A 84 6.64 11.32 -6.24
CA PHE A 84 6.23 11.57 -4.86
C PHE A 84 6.83 12.84 -4.28
N ASP A 85 8.09 13.15 -4.58
CA ASP A 85 8.76 14.35 -4.08
C ASP A 85 8.05 15.64 -4.55
N ARG A 86 7.58 15.67 -5.81
CA ARG A 86 6.80 16.79 -6.36
C ARG A 86 5.43 16.98 -5.70
N HIS A 87 4.89 15.93 -5.07
CA HIS A 87 3.56 15.94 -4.45
C HIS A 87 3.62 15.83 -2.91
N ARG A 88 4.77 16.14 -2.31
CA ARG A 88 4.98 16.05 -0.86
C ARG A 88 3.93 16.81 -0.04
N ASP A 89 3.48 17.96 -0.51
CA ASP A 89 2.45 18.77 0.16
C ASP A 89 1.09 18.06 0.19
N ARG A 90 0.70 17.39 -0.91
CA ARG A 90 -0.55 16.61 -0.97
C ARG A 90 -0.52 15.41 -0.04
N TRP A 91 0.66 14.80 0.13
CA TRP A 91 0.85 13.70 1.07
C TRP A 91 0.57 14.15 2.50
N ALA A 92 1.17 15.27 2.92
CA ALA A 92 0.98 15.82 4.26
C ALA A 92 -0.51 16.05 4.57
N MET A 93 -1.29 16.53 3.60
CA MET A 93 -2.75 16.74 3.73
C MET A 93 -3.57 15.45 3.85
N CYS A 94 -3.02 14.30 3.46
CA CYS A 94 -3.70 13.00 3.54
C CYS A 94 -3.34 12.24 4.83
N THR A 95 -2.16 12.51 5.39
CA THR A 95 -1.63 11.82 6.58
C THR A 95 -1.79 12.59 7.89
N GLU A 96 -2.38 13.79 7.87
CA GLU A 96 -2.76 14.48 9.11
C GLU A 96 -3.88 13.70 9.84
N VAL A 97 -3.52 13.09 10.98
CA VAL A 97 -4.41 12.31 11.82
C VAL A 97 -5.10 13.22 12.85
N VAL A 98 -6.43 13.12 12.94
CA VAL A 98 -7.17 13.47 14.17
C VAL A 98 -7.07 12.27 15.10
N ILE A 99 -6.21 12.33 16.12
CA ILE A 99 -6.04 11.24 17.08
C ILE A 99 -7.24 11.26 18.03
N ASP A 100 -8.17 10.31 17.91
CA ASP A 100 -9.06 9.99 19.03
C ASP A 100 -8.30 9.05 19.97
N ALA A 101 -7.82 9.60 21.08
CA ALA A 101 -6.98 8.93 22.07
C ALA A 101 -7.73 7.86 22.90
N SER A 102 -8.91 7.41 22.45
CA SER A 102 -9.80 6.55 23.22
C SER A 102 -9.83 5.07 22.80
N GLU A 103 -9.13 4.67 21.73
CA GLU A 103 -9.01 3.25 21.37
C GLU A 103 -7.84 2.57 22.11
N PRO A 104 -8.11 1.59 23.00
CA PRO A 104 -7.06 0.86 23.69
C PRO A 104 -6.41 -0.18 22.75
N ASP A 105 -5.09 -0.30 22.91
CA ASP A 105 -4.22 -1.37 22.42
C ASP A 105 -3.75 -1.27 20.96
N MET A 106 -2.78 -0.39 20.78
CA MET A 106 -1.91 -0.20 19.62
C MET A 106 -0.77 -1.26 19.57
N GLN A 107 -1.03 -2.48 20.03
CA GLN A 107 -0.08 -3.59 19.91
C GLN A 107 -0.14 -4.13 18.47
N ASP A 108 0.99 -3.99 17.79
CA ASP A 108 1.29 -4.42 16.41
C ASP A 108 0.36 -5.54 15.90
N PRO A 109 -0.66 -5.21 15.07
CA PRO A 109 -1.63 -6.18 14.57
C PRO A 109 -1.00 -7.27 13.68
N TYR A 110 0.29 -7.13 13.34
CA TYR A 110 1.04 -8.00 12.43
C TYR A 110 2.19 -8.78 13.11
N ALA A 111 2.37 -8.64 14.43
CA ALA A 111 3.38 -9.36 15.22
C ALA A 111 3.30 -10.90 15.15
N ARG A 112 2.24 -11.46 14.54
CA ARG A 112 2.02 -12.91 14.36
C ARG A 112 2.03 -13.37 12.90
N VAL A 113 2.35 -12.51 11.94
CA VAL A 113 2.51 -12.93 10.53
C VAL A 113 3.92 -13.54 10.36
N PRO A 114 4.04 -14.84 10.03
CA PRO A 114 5.34 -15.46 9.77
C PRO A 114 6.08 -14.71 8.64
N GLY A 115 7.30 -14.25 8.88
CA GLY A 115 8.08 -13.44 7.93
C GLY A 115 7.93 -11.92 8.08
N ALA A 116 6.99 -11.42 8.87
CA ALA A 116 6.82 -9.98 9.15
C ALA A 116 7.84 -9.43 10.17
N THR A 117 9.04 -9.98 10.23
CA THR A 117 10.10 -9.47 11.11
C THR A 117 10.69 -8.19 10.55
N ARG A 118 10.65 -7.13 11.36
CA ARG A 118 11.33 -5.83 11.16
C ARG A 118 12.82 -5.94 10.78
N ASN A 119 13.46 -7.10 11.01
CA ASN A 119 14.87 -7.36 10.76
C ASN A 119 15.08 -8.56 9.83
N GLU A 120 14.86 -8.37 8.53
CA GLU A 120 15.50 -9.20 7.49
C GLU A 120 16.14 -8.36 6.38
N ARG A 121 16.47 -7.08 6.67
CA ARG A 121 17.31 -6.24 5.79
C ARG A 121 18.69 -6.84 5.49
N GLU A 122 19.08 -7.96 6.11
CA GLU A 122 20.29 -8.71 5.83
C GLU A 122 20.06 -10.12 5.23
N ALA A 123 18.80 -10.57 5.01
CA ALA A 123 18.54 -11.93 4.54
C ALA A 123 18.18 -12.07 3.04
N MET A 124 17.86 -10.99 2.32
CA MET A 124 17.46 -11.13 0.90
C MET A 124 18.02 -10.05 -0.02
N ALA A 125 19.35 -10.00 -0.12
CA ALA A 125 20.00 -9.74 -1.40
C ALA A 125 20.90 -10.93 -1.72
N LYS A 126 20.31 -12.13 -1.85
CA LYS A 126 20.93 -13.14 -2.70
C LYS A 126 20.82 -12.61 -4.14
N PRO A 127 21.91 -12.52 -4.91
CA PRO A 127 21.80 -12.39 -6.35
C PRO A 127 20.90 -13.52 -6.86
N GLY A 128 19.66 -13.19 -7.27
CA GLY A 128 18.65 -14.17 -7.67
C GLY A 128 17.46 -14.39 -6.70
N ALA A 129 17.17 -13.49 -5.76
CA ALA A 129 15.89 -13.50 -5.05
C ALA A 129 14.73 -13.44 -6.08
N THR A 130 13.84 -14.44 -6.05
CA THR A 130 12.75 -14.58 -7.02
C THR A 130 11.81 -13.38 -6.94
N ALA A 131 11.70 -12.64 -8.05
CA ALA A 131 10.60 -11.71 -8.29
C ALA A 131 9.27 -12.37 -7.89
N GLY A 132 8.44 -11.63 -7.14
CA GLY A 132 7.16 -12.12 -6.63
C GLY A 132 6.31 -11.01 -6.03
N VAL A 133 5.23 -11.38 -5.35
CA VAL A 133 4.31 -10.42 -4.74
C VAL A 133 4.81 -10.02 -3.36
N VAL A 134 5.04 -8.73 -3.16
CA VAL A 134 5.43 -8.13 -1.88
C VAL A 134 4.30 -7.27 -1.35
N VAL A 135 3.90 -7.50 -0.11
CA VAL A 135 2.92 -6.65 0.59
C VAL A 135 3.67 -5.66 1.47
N ILE A 136 3.45 -4.36 1.26
CA ILE A 136 3.97 -3.31 2.13
C ILE A 136 2.83 -2.79 2.97
N ILE A 137 2.92 -3.03 4.27
CA ILE A 137 1.95 -2.57 5.27
C ILE A 137 2.42 -1.22 5.80
N ALA A 138 1.57 -0.19 5.69
CA ALA A 138 1.84 1.14 6.21
C ALA A 138 0.65 1.65 7.03
N SER A 139 0.91 2.52 8.00
CA SER A 139 -0.09 3.24 8.79
C SER A 139 -0.30 4.66 8.26
N THR A 140 -1.31 5.36 8.81
CA THR A 140 -1.62 6.74 8.43
C THR A 140 -0.50 7.73 8.75
N ASP A 141 0.34 7.41 9.73
CA ASP A 141 1.50 8.20 10.17
C ASP A 141 2.82 7.74 9.56
N THR A 142 2.83 6.70 8.71
CA THR A 142 4.05 6.25 8.03
C THR A 142 4.64 7.42 7.22
N PRO A 143 5.91 7.79 7.44
CA PRO A 143 6.53 8.87 6.69
C PRO A 143 6.52 8.56 5.19
N ALA A 144 6.12 9.54 4.38
CA ALA A 144 5.99 9.40 2.92
C ALA A 144 7.25 8.79 2.29
N VAL A 145 8.40 9.34 2.68
CA VAL A 145 9.71 8.91 2.17
C VAL A 145 9.98 7.44 2.49
N THR A 146 9.58 6.95 3.67
CA THR A 146 9.75 5.53 4.04
C THR A 146 8.93 4.65 3.12
N LEU A 147 7.62 4.89 3.03
CA LEU A 147 6.72 4.07 2.21
C LEU A 147 7.14 4.05 0.74
N VAL A 148 7.43 5.22 0.16
CA VAL A 148 7.81 5.31 -1.26
C VAL A 148 9.14 4.63 -1.51
N THR A 149 10.10 4.72 -0.58
CA THR A 149 11.39 4.02 -0.70
C THR A 149 11.19 2.51 -0.68
N GLU A 150 10.35 1.98 0.21
CA GLU A 150 10.04 0.54 0.24
C GLU A 150 9.37 0.07 -1.06
N ILE A 151 8.42 0.84 -1.61
CA ILE A 151 7.80 0.55 -2.91
C ILE A 151 8.88 0.56 -4.01
N ALA A 152 9.70 1.61 -4.05
CA ALA A 152 10.75 1.78 -5.06
C ALA A 152 11.79 0.65 -5.03
N MET A 153 12.21 0.21 -3.84
CA MET A 153 13.13 -0.92 -3.67
C MET A 153 12.53 -2.22 -4.19
N ALA A 154 11.29 -2.53 -3.79
CA ALA A 154 10.62 -3.75 -4.24
C ALA A 154 10.44 -3.79 -5.77
N LEU A 155 10.10 -2.65 -6.39
CA LEU A 155 10.02 -2.54 -7.86
C LEU A 155 11.38 -2.70 -8.53
N ALA A 156 12.45 -2.12 -7.96
CA ALA A 156 13.81 -2.26 -8.48
C ALA A 156 14.28 -3.73 -8.48
N ASP A 157 13.90 -4.48 -7.44
CA ASP A 157 14.18 -5.91 -7.32
C ASP A 157 13.34 -6.78 -8.28
N GLY A 158 12.32 -6.20 -8.93
CA GLY A 158 11.45 -6.91 -9.86
C GLY A 158 10.21 -7.52 -9.21
N SER A 159 9.88 -7.13 -7.99
CA SER A 159 8.62 -7.53 -7.34
C SER A 159 7.46 -6.66 -7.80
N ALA A 160 6.25 -7.22 -7.73
CA ALA A 160 5.01 -6.46 -7.75
C ALA A 160 4.62 -6.14 -6.31
N VAL A 161 4.05 -4.96 -6.10
CA VAL A 161 3.84 -4.39 -4.77
C VAL A 161 2.36 -4.21 -4.49
N ILE A 162 1.90 -4.69 -3.35
CA ILE A 162 0.58 -4.37 -2.81
C ILE A 162 0.77 -3.53 -1.56
N VAL A 163 0.38 -2.25 -1.63
CA VAL A 163 0.38 -1.38 -0.45
C VAL A 163 -0.91 -1.62 0.32
N ASN A 164 -0.77 -2.11 1.55
CA ASN A 164 -1.89 -2.34 2.46
C ASN A 164 -1.93 -1.26 3.54
N LEU A 165 -3.03 -0.51 3.56
CA LEU A 165 -3.28 0.60 4.48
C LEU A 165 -4.48 0.29 5.39
N PRO A 166 -4.58 0.96 6.56
CA PRO A 166 -5.80 1.03 7.33
C PRO A 166 -7.01 1.43 6.47
N ALA A 167 -8.19 0.93 6.82
CA ALA A 167 -9.45 1.22 6.15
C ALA A 167 -9.76 2.72 6.03
N ASP A 168 -9.47 3.50 7.07
CA ASP A 168 -9.69 4.95 7.15
C ASP A 168 -8.67 5.75 6.33
N ALA A 169 -7.57 5.15 5.91
CA ALA A 169 -6.53 5.78 5.09
C ALA A 169 -6.86 5.81 3.57
N THR A 170 -8.15 5.75 3.20
CA THR A 170 -8.56 5.64 1.79
C THR A 170 -8.14 6.84 0.94
N ARG A 171 -8.06 8.05 1.53
CA ARG A 171 -7.53 9.25 0.84
C ARG A 171 -6.05 9.10 0.48
N THR A 172 -5.24 8.62 1.43
CA THR A 172 -3.82 8.32 1.22
C THR A 172 -3.66 7.23 0.16
N GLY A 173 -4.45 6.16 0.24
CA GLY A 173 -4.43 5.09 -0.75
C GLY A 173 -4.76 5.60 -2.15
N ARG A 174 -5.74 6.49 -2.27
CA ARG A 174 -6.11 7.13 -3.53
C ARG A 174 -4.95 7.96 -4.11
N LEU A 175 -4.32 8.79 -3.27
CA LEU A 175 -3.17 9.59 -3.68
C LEU A 175 -2.03 8.70 -4.20
N ILE A 176 -1.71 7.60 -3.52
CA ILE A 176 -0.68 6.65 -3.99
C ILE A 176 -1.03 6.14 -5.40
N GLY A 177 -2.28 5.72 -5.63
CA GLY A 177 -2.72 5.24 -6.93
C GLY A 177 -2.55 6.28 -8.05
N GLU A 178 -2.91 7.54 -7.78
CA GLU A 178 -2.70 8.65 -8.73
C GLU A 178 -1.22 8.86 -9.05
N LEU A 179 -0.35 8.80 -8.04
CA LEU A 179 1.10 8.99 -8.21
C LEU A 179 1.75 7.82 -8.93
N VAL A 180 1.27 6.59 -8.74
CA VAL A 180 1.68 5.42 -9.50
C VAL A 180 1.35 5.57 -10.98
N LEU A 181 0.14 6.06 -11.29
CA LEU A 181 -0.27 6.36 -12.67
C LEU A 181 0.58 7.46 -13.31
N GLU A 182 0.81 8.56 -12.59
CA GLU A 182 1.67 9.65 -13.06
C GLU A 182 3.11 9.18 -13.28
N ALA A 183 3.62 8.33 -12.39
CA ALA A 183 4.93 7.69 -12.52
C ALA A 183 4.96 6.62 -13.62
N ASN A 184 3.87 6.37 -14.35
CA ASN A 184 3.78 5.41 -15.45
C ASN A 184 4.34 4.03 -15.07
N ILE A 185 4.04 3.55 -13.85
CA ILE A 185 4.43 2.20 -13.46
C ILE A 185 3.62 1.22 -14.31
N PRO A 186 4.25 0.20 -14.92
CA PRO A 186 3.52 -0.77 -15.72
C PRO A 186 2.41 -1.49 -14.93
N ALA A 187 1.38 -1.90 -15.66
CA ALA A 187 0.20 -2.55 -15.10
C ALA A 187 0.58 -3.78 -14.25
N GLY A 188 -0.12 -3.95 -13.14
CA GLY A 188 0.13 -5.00 -12.16
C GLY A 188 1.36 -4.78 -11.26
N GLY A 189 2.22 -3.79 -11.55
CA GLY A 189 3.41 -3.53 -10.73
C GLY A 189 3.10 -2.97 -9.34
N VAL A 190 2.04 -2.15 -9.20
CA VAL A 190 1.59 -1.63 -7.90
C VAL A 190 0.07 -1.67 -7.78
N SER A 191 -0.41 -2.12 -6.63
CA SER A 191 -1.80 -2.06 -6.16
C SER A 191 -1.84 -1.38 -4.78
N VAL A 192 -2.99 -0.82 -4.42
CA VAL A 192 -3.21 -0.17 -3.12
C VAL A 192 -4.57 -0.58 -2.58
N LEU A 193 -4.57 -1.13 -1.36
CA LEU A 193 -5.77 -1.57 -0.64
C LEU A 193 -5.82 -0.90 0.73
N SER A 194 -6.83 -0.06 0.95
CA SER A 194 -7.22 0.42 2.28
C SER A 194 -8.25 -0.55 2.84
N ALA A 195 -7.83 -1.42 3.75
CA ALA A 195 -8.58 -2.61 4.11
C ALA A 195 -8.90 -2.68 5.60
N SER A 196 -9.99 -3.38 5.93
CA SER A 196 -10.30 -3.73 7.32
C SER A 196 -9.28 -4.74 7.86
N ARG A 197 -9.09 -4.77 9.18
CA ARG A 197 -8.11 -5.68 9.82
C ARG A 197 -8.26 -7.15 9.39
N PRO A 198 -9.47 -7.74 9.29
CA PRO A 198 -9.63 -9.11 8.80
C PRO A 198 -9.13 -9.31 7.37
N VAL A 199 -9.42 -8.36 6.48
CA VAL A 199 -9.01 -8.41 5.06
C VAL A 199 -7.51 -8.21 4.91
N SER A 200 -6.91 -7.25 5.64
CA SER A 200 -5.46 -7.08 5.69
C SER A 200 -4.73 -8.31 6.23
N ARG A 201 -5.29 -8.99 7.24
CA ARG A 201 -4.72 -10.24 7.74
C ARG A 201 -4.78 -11.34 6.68
N TYR A 202 -5.90 -11.47 5.98
CA TYR A 202 -6.04 -12.43 4.90
C TYR A 202 -4.97 -12.21 3.81
N LEU A 203 -4.84 -10.96 3.33
CA LEU A 203 -3.80 -10.56 2.37
C LEU A 203 -2.38 -10.92 2.86
N ALA A 204 -2.05 -10.60 4.11
CA ALA A 204 -0.71 -10.86 4.66
C ALA A 204 -0.38 -12.36 4.81
N THR A 205 -1.40 -13.24 4.79
CA THR A 205 -1.24 -14.69 4.87
C THR A 205 -1.52 -15.41 3.55
N HIS A 206 -1.71 -14.66 2.46
CA HIS A 206 -2.06 -15.23 1.17
C HIS A 206 -0.89 -16.08 0.62
N PRO A 207 -1.14 -17.29 0.07
CA PRO A 207 -0.08 -18.24 -0.31
C PRO A 207 0.89 -17.71 -1.38
N ASP A 208 0.42 -16.84 -2.28
CA ASP A 208 1.26 -16.25 -3.35
C ASP A 208 2.01 -14.97 -2.93
N VAL A 209 1.84 -14.53 -1.68
CA VAL A 209 2.64 -13.42 -1.11
C VAL A 209 3.98 -13.98 -0.63
N VAL A 210 5.06 -13.50 -1.24
CA VAL A 210 6.43 -13.96 -0.95
C VAL A 210 7.00 -13.26 0.27
N SER A 211 6.64 -12.00 0.50
CA SER A 211 7.16 -11.21 1.61
C SER A 211 6.17 -10.16 2.07
N VAL A 212 6.19 -9.89 3.38
CA VAL A 212 5.41 -8.84 4.04
C VAL A 212 6.39 -7.89 4.72
N VAL A 213 6.35 -6.63 4.32
CA VAL A 213 7.21 -5.55 4.85
C VAL A 213 6.36 -4.57 5.63
N VAL A 214 6.75 -4.25 6.85
CA VAL A 214 6.07 -3.21 7.65
C VAL A 214 6.85 -1.90 7.55
N ALA A 215 6.25 -0.90 6.91
CA ALA A 215 6.80 0.44 6.74
C ALA A 215 6.56 1.27 8.02
N ALA A 216 7.42 1.08 9.01
CA ALA A 216 7.37 1.83 10.27
C ALA A 216 8.31 3.05 10.26
N ASP A 217 8.03 4.01 11.13
CA ASP A 217 8.96 5.09 11.43
C ASP A 217 10.29 4.54 12.02
N MET A 218 11.41 4.98 11.45
CA MET A 218 12.75 4.64 11.91
C MET A 218 13.11 5.37 13.21
N MET A 219 12.33 6.39 13.62
CA MET A 219 12.64 7.28 14.75
C MET A 219 11.75 7.11 15.99
N SER A 220 10.74 6.23 15.96
CA SER A 220 9.82 6.04 17.09
C SER A 220 10.46 5.19 18.21
N PRO A 221 10.70 5.74 19.42
CA PRO A 221 11.42 5.05 20.52
C PRO A 221 10.68 3.87 21.16
N HIS A 222 9.43 3.60 20.77
CA HIS A 222 8.61 2.54 21.36
C HIS A 222 8.72 1.19 20.64
N ALA A 223 9.58 1.09 19.62
CA ALA A 223 9.83 -0.15 18.91
C ALA A 223 10.94 -1.04 19.52
N VAL A 224 11.45 -0.69 20.69
CA VAL A 224 12.37 -1.55 21.47
C VAL A 224 11.73 -1.79 22.82
N ALA A 225 11.43 -3.07 23.08
CA ALA A 225 10.89 -3.66 24.31
C ALA A 225 9.34 -3.68 24.44
N ALA A 226 8.76 -4.80 24.02
CA ALA A 226 8.00 -5.70 24.90
C ALA A 226 7.91 -7.09 24.28
#